data_AF-A0A838F6A9-F1
#
_entry.id   AF-A0A838F6A9-F1
#
_cell.length_a   1.000
_cell.length_b   1.000
_cell.length_c   1.000
_cell.angle_alpha   90.00
_cell.angle_beta   90.00
_cell.angle_gamma   90.00
#
_symmetry.space_group_name_H-M   'P 1'
#
loop_
_entity.id
_entity.type
_entity.pdbx_description
1 polymer ?
#
loop_
_entity_poly.entity_id
_entity_poly.type
_entity_poly.pdbx_seq_one_letter_code
_entity_poly.pdbx_strand_id
1 'polypeptide(L)'
;PMGARTLRKWLVLPLKEIQPIAERHDLVELLIKDPELSKHLSILIRQIGDLERLIAKVSLGKINPREVIQIKKALVAISKIKKLFTDREETVFKKIADQLNPCELMKDRIEKEIRDDAPPVAQKGGIIKDGISEDLDMLLQITHSGKEYLIKIQKTEQDQTGISSLKVSFNNVFGYYLEVTNAHKSKVPQQWIRKQTLVNAERYITPELKEYEEKILGAEEKILQLELKLFEALVSSLKDYVFHIQVDAQVIGHIDCLLAFSFAALKNQYCRPQLHDGYELEVKDGRHPVIEQQLGHDTTYVPNDVRLDDEYQQIMIITGPNMAGKSAFIRQNALIVLMAQIGSFVPASSARIGVVDKIFTRVGASDNLSTGESTFMVEMTETASILNNISDRSLIILDEIGRGTSTYDGISIAWAIAEFLHDHPKGKPKTLFATHYHELNELEKKFDRIKNYNVSVKEMDNKMIFLRKLQPGGSQHSFGIHVAKMAGIPSSVVIRANEILSELEEKTIARNLKSKIRKLPVRDMQLSIFTDDPEIARLKEWMENVDPNTLTPIEALMKLHEMKEQLKKK
;
A
#
# COMPACT_ATOMS: atom_id res chain seq x y z
N PRO A 1 -12.97 4.12 8.30
CA PRO A 1 -11.90 3.47 9.14
C PRO A 1 -11.81 1.95 8.95
N MET A 2 -12.95 1.25 9.01
CA MET A 2 -13.04 -0.20 8.81
C MET A 2 -12.55 -0.63 7.42
N GLY A 3 -12.97 0.06 6.35
CA GLY A 3 -12.46 -0.22 4.99
C GLY A 3 -10.96 0.02 4.84
N ALA A 4 -10.41 1.06 5.48
CA ALA A 4 -8.96 1.29 5.47
C ALA A 4 -8.16 0.17 6.15
N ARG A 5 -8.68 -0.40 7.25
CA ARG A 5 -8.07 -1.59 7.90
C ARG A 5 -8.20 -2.83 7.01
N THR A 6 -9.36 -3.00 6.37
CA THR A 6 -9.62 -4.08 5.40
C THR A 6 -8.63 -4.03 4.23
N LEU A 7 -8.44 -2.85 3.62
CA LEU A 7 -7.48 -2.65 2.53
C LEU A 7 -6.07 -3.05 2.94
N ARG A 8 -5.59 -2.61 4.11
CA ARG A 8 -4.27 -3.00 4.62
C ARG A 8 -4.16 -4.52 4.82
N LYS A 9 -5.22 -5.15 5.33
CA LYS A 9 -5.27 -6.61 5.49
C LYS A 9 -5.18 -7.32 4.13
N TRP A 10 -5.93 -6.87 3.13
CA TRP A 10 -5.92 -7.47 1.79
C TRP A 10 -4.56 -7.31 1.10
N LEU A 11 -3.88 -6.17 1.25
CA LEU A 11 -2.54 -5.96 0.70
C LEU A 11 -1.49 -6.94 1.28
N VAL A 12 -1.64 -7.35 2.54
CA VAL A 12 -0.73 -8.32 3.19
C VAL A 12 -1.16 -9.77 2.94
N LEU A 13 -2.45 -10.01 2.67
CA LEU A 13 -3.03 -11.33 2.47
C LEU A 13 -3.80 -11.39 1.13
N PRO A 14 -3.09 -11.34 -0.01
CA PRO A 14 -3.72 -11.54 -1.32
C PRO A 14 -4.31 -12.94 -1.43
N LEU A 15 -5.42 -13.05 -2.17
CA LEU A 15 -6.11 -14.31 -2.36
C LEU A 15 -5.38 -15.17 -3.40
N LYS A 16 -5.54 -16.48 -3.31
CA LYS A 16 -4.98 -17.46 -4.26
C LYS A 16 -6.03 -18.25 -5.00
N GLU A 17 -7.28 -18.17 -4.58
CA GLU A 17 -8.39 -18.82 -5.24
C GLU A 17 -9.02 -17.85 -6.25
N ILE A 18 -9.20 -18.30 -7.50
CA ILE A 18 -9.73 -17.44 -8.57
C ILE A 18 -11.14 -16.96 -8.25
N GLN A 19 -12.00 -17.83 -7.71
CA GLN A 19 -13.41 -17.52 -7.52
C GLN A 19 -13.63 -16.34 -6.55
N PRO A 20 -13.04 -16.32 -5.33
CA PRO A 20 -13.14 -15.15 -4.45
C PRO A 20 -12.54 -13.86 -5.04
N ILE A 21 -11.51 -13.97 -5.88
CA ILE A 21 -10.94 -12.80 -6.57
C ILE A 21 -11.90 -12.28 -7.65
N ALA A 22 -12.47 -13.19 -8.43
CA ALA A 22 -13.45 -12.87 -9.46
C ALA A 22 -14.69 -12.18 -8.87
N GLU A 23 -15.21 -12.67 -7.73
CA GLU A 23 -16.32 -12.03 -7.02
C GLU A 23 -16.00 -10.58 -6.61
N ARG A 24 -14.75 -10.29 -6.21
CA ARG A 24 -14.31 -8.91 -5.95
C ARG A 24 -14.26 -8.07 -7.23
N HIS A 25 -13.68 -8.60 -8.31
CA HIS A 25 -13.63 -7.91 -9.60
C HIS A 25 -15.03 -7.62 -10.16
N ASP A 26 -15.96 -8.56 -10.01
CA ASP A 26 -17.35 -8.39 -10.42
C ASP A 26 -18.01 -7.24 -9.67
N LEU A 27 -17.84 -7.17 -8.34
CA LEU A 27 -18.41 -6.07 -7.57
C LEU A 27 -17.78 -4.73 -7.95
N VAL A 28 -16.46 -4.67 -8.16
CA VAL A 28 -15.78 -3.46 -8.64
C VAL A 28 -16.35 -3.02 -9.98
N GLU A 29 -16.54 -3.94 -10.93
CA GLU A 29 -17.11 -3.62 -12.24
C GLU A 29 -18.55 -3.12 -12.15
N LEU A 30 -19.40 -3.76 -11.33
CA LEU A 30 -20.79 -3.33 -11.12
C LEU A 30 -20.85 -1.92 -10.52
N LEU A 31 -19.97 -1.61 -9.55
CA LEU A 31 -19.88 -0.29 -8.95
C LEU A 31 -19.36 0.78 -9.93
N ILE A 32 -18.48 0.42 -10.86
CA ILE A 32 -18.03 1.30 -11.95
C ILE A 32 -19.18 1.60 -12.91
N LYS A 33 -20.01 0.61 -13.25
CA LYS A 33 -21.14 0.72 -14.18
C LYS A 33 -22.31 1.54 -13.62
N ASP A 34 -22.45 1.64 -12.30
CA ASP A 34 -23.50 2.41 -11.62
C ASP A 34 -22.92 3.50 -10.70
N PRO A 35 -22.57 4.69 -11.24
CA PRO A 35 -22.03 5.80 -10.46
C PRO A 35 -22.99 6.35 -9.40
N GLU A 36 -24.31 6.29 -9.65
CA GLU A 36 -25.33 6.75 -8.71
C GLU A 36 -25.37 5.84 -7.48
N LEU A 37 -25.35 4.51 -7.68
CA LEU A 37 -25.21 3.54 -6.60
C LEU A 37 -23.92 3.78 -5.81
N SER A 38 -22.78 3.92 -6.49
CA SER A 38 -21.49 4.16 -5.84
C SER A 38 -21.49 5.43 -4.97
N LYS A 39 -22.09 6.51 -5.47
CA LYS A 39 -22.24 7.77 -4.72
C LYS A 39 -23.16 7.59 -3.51
N HIS A 40 -24.29 6.90 -3.68
CA HIS A 40 -25.23 6.64 -2.61
C HIS A 40 -24.61 5.77 -1.51
N LEU A 41 -23.91 4.70 -1.88
CA LEU A 41 -23.16 3.83 -0.96
C LEU A 41 -22.11 4.62 -0.18
N SER A 42 -21.33 5.48 -0.86
CA SER A 42 -20.32 6.33 -0.21
C SER A 42 -20.93 7.20 0.91
N ILE A 43 -22.11 7.79 0.66
CA ILE A 43 -22.82 8.60 1.65
C ILE A 43 -23.28 7.75 2.84
N LEU A 44 -23.88 6.58 2.59
CA LEU A 44 -24.36 5.70 3.65
C LEU A 44 -23.21 5.12 4.49
N ILE A 45 -22.14 4.65 3.86
CA ILE A 45 -20.95 4.10 4.54
C ILE A 45 -20.29 5.17 5.41
N ARG A 46 -20.24 6.42 4.96
CA ARG A 46 -19.71 7.53 5.75
C ARG A 46 -20.53 7.78 7.03
N GLN A 47 -21.84 7.55 7.01
CA GLN A 47 -22.70 7.69 8.19
C GLN A 47 -22.48 6.58 9.22
N ILE A 48 -22.04 5.39 8.81
CA ILE A 48 -21.78 4.24 9.69
C ILE A 48 -20.60 4.53 10.63
N GLY A 49 -19.51 5.11 10.12
CA GLY A 49 -18.33 5.47 10.92
C GLY A 49 -17.41 4.28 11.23
N ASP A 50 -17.00 4.09 12.49
CA ASP A 50 -16.15 2.98 12.93
C ASP A 50 -16.94 2.01 13.83
N LEU A 51 -17.90 1.31 13.23
CA LEU A 51 -18.82 0.40 13.90
C LEU A 51 -18.09 -0.75 14.62
N GLU A 52 -17.03 -1.29 14.01
CA GLU A 52 -16.17 -2.33 14.58
C GLU A 52 -15.57 -1.90 15.92
N ARG A 53 -15.12 -0.65 16.03
CA ARG A 53 -14.59 -0.12 17.31
C ARG A 53 -15.69 0.15 18.33
N LEU A 54 -16.84 0.65 17.88
CA LEU A 54 -17.97 0.95 18.77
C LEU A 54 -18.53 -0.33 19.40
N ILE A 55 -18.71 -1.38 18.60
CA ILE A 55 -19.28 -2.64 19.09
C ILE A 55 -18.34 -3.36 20.06
N ALA A 56 -17.02 -3.24 19.88
CA ALA A 56 -16.04 -3.74 20.85
C ALA A 56 -16.17 -3.08 22.23
N LYS A 57 -16.58 -1.80 22.31
CA LYS A 57 -16.85 -1.12 23.59
C LYS A 57 -18.10 -1.65 24.28
N VAL A 58 -19.12 -2.07 23.51
CA VAL A 58 -20.34 -2.68 24.06
C VAL A 58 -20.01 -3.97 24.79
N SER A 59 -19.16 -4.82 24.21
CA SER A 59 -18.69 -6.06 24.86
C SER A 59 -18.07 -5.81 26.23
N LEU A 60 -17.36 -4.68 26.37
CA LEU A 60 -16.72 -4.26 27.62
C LEU A 60 -17.64 -3.45 28.55
N GLY A 61 -18.87 -3.12 28.13
CA GLY A 61 -19.78 -2.25 28.88
C GLY A 61 -19.30 -0.80 29.02
N LYS A 62 -18.35 -0.36 28.19
CA LYS A 62 -17.71 0.98 28.27
C LYS A 62 -18.20 1.96 27.21
N ILE A 63 -19.34 1.68 26.58
CA ILE A 63 -19.93 2.53 25.56
C ILE A 63 -20.70 3.69 26.20
N ASN A 64 -20.63 4.88 25.62
CA ASN A 64 -21.38 6.04 26.09
C ASN A 64 -22.69 6.27 25.30
N PRO A 65 -23.64 7.08 25.80
CA PRO A 65 -24.93 7.29 25.14
C PRO A 65 -24.82 7.82 23.71
N ARG A 66 -23.92 8.77 23.46
CA ARG A 66 -23.66 9.31 22.12
C ARG A 66 -23.16 8.25 21.14
N GLU A 67 -22.35 7.31 21.62
CA GLU A 67 -21.86 6.17 20.84
C GLU A 67 -22.98 5.17 20.55
N VAL A 68 -23.90 4.94 21.48
CA VAL A 68 -25.11 4.11 21.26
C VAL A 68 -25.99 4.74 20.16
N ILE A 69 -26.17 6.06 20.16
CA ILE A 69 -26.84 6.78 19.05
C ILE A 69 -26.10 6.58 17.73
N GLN A 70 -24.76 6.58 17.74
CA GLN A 70 -23.98 6.32 16.53
C GLN A 70 -24.17 4.88 16.02
N ILE A 71 -24.31 3.88 16.90
CA ILE A 71 -24.69 2.53 16.52
C ILE A 71 -26.06 2.52 15.86
N LYS A 72 -27.07 3.20 16.42
CA LYS A 72 -28.39 3.36 15.78
C LYS A 72 -28.28 3.91 14.37
N LYS A 73 -27.53 5.02 14.19
CA LYS A 73 -27.31 5.64 12.87
C LYS A 73 -26.65 4.67 11.89
N ALA A 74 -25.68 3.89 12.35
CA ALA A 74 -25.06 2.84 11.57
C ALA A 74 -26.06 1.75 11.14
N LEU A 75 -26.87 1.23 12.06
CA LEU A 75 -27.89 0.21 11.77
C LEU A 75 -28.95 0.71 10.77
N VAL A 76 -29.38 1.97 10.89
CA VAL A 76 -30.27 2.61 9.90
C VAL A 76 -29.63 2.66 8.52
N ALA A 77 -28.35 3.04 8.43
CA ALA A 77 -27.63 3.06 7.16
C ALA A 77 -27.44 1.65 6.59
N ILE A 78 -27.15 0.65 7.42
CA ILE A 78 -27.04 -0.76 7.02
C ILE A 78 -28.37 -1.28 6.47
N SER A 79 -29.51 -0.97 7.11
CA SER A 79 -30.85 -1.33 6.62
C SER A 79 -31.10 -0.77 5.22
N LYS A 80 -30.71 0.49 4.97
CA LYS A 80 -30.78 1.11 3.63
C LYS A 80 -29.87 0.42 2.62
N ILE A 81 -28.63 0.11 2.98
CA ILE A 81 -27.68 -0.61 2.11
C ILE A 81 -28.23 -2.00 1.76
N LYS A 82 -28.75 -2.74 2.75
CA LYS A 82 -29.37 -4.05 2.54
C LYS A 82 -30.50 -3.96 1.51
N LYS A 83 -31.42 -3.01 1.69
CA LYS A 83 -32.52 -2.78 0.74
C LYS A 83 -32.03 -2.46 -0.67
N LEU A 84 -31.05 -1.55 -0.79
CA LEU A 84 -30.45 -1.19 -2.08
C LEU A 84 -29.86 -2.39 -2.83
N PHE A 85 -29.35 -3.40 -2.12
CA PHE A 85 -28.80 -4.60 -2.70
C PHE A 85 -29.84 -5.70 -2.95
N THR A 86 -30.88 -5.80 -2.12
CA THR A 86 -31.99 -6.75 -2.32
C THR A 86 -32.80 -6.41 -3.57
N ASP A 87 -32.97 -5.13 -3.89
CA ASP A 87 -33.75 -4.66 -5.05
C ASP A 87 -33.02 -4.87 -6.39
N ARG A 88 -31.79 -5.41 -6.38
CA ARG A 88 -30.95 -5.63 -7.56
C ARG A 88 -31.07 -7.05 -8.10
N GLU A 89 -30.84 -7.23 -9.40
CA GLU A 89 -30.97 -8.55 -10.03
C GLU A 89 -29.72 -9.41 -9.82
N GLU A 90 -28.55 -8.78 -9.75
CA GLU A 90 -27.25 -9.43 -9.71
C GLU A 90 -27.05 -10.25 -8.43
N THR A 91 -26.58 -11.49 -8.59
CA THR A 91 -26.42 -12.46 -7.51
C THR A 91 -25.42 -12.01 -6.43
N VAL A 92 -24.39 -11.25 -6.81
CA VAL A 92 -23.38 -10.73 -5.88
C VAL A 92 -24.01 -9.77 -4.87
N PHE A 93 -24.90 -8.87 -5.30
CA PHE A 93 -25.60 -7.96 -4.38
C PHE A 93 -26.53 -8.71 -3.42
N LYS A 94 -27.27 -9.71 -3.93
CA LYS A 94 -28.14 -10.55 -3.09
C LYS A 94 -27.36 -11.31 -2.02
N LYS A 95 -26.25 -11.95 -2.39
CA LYS A 95 -25.34 -12.63 -1.43
C LYS A 95 -24.83 -11.70 -0.33
N ILE A 96 -24.54 -10.44 -0.65
CA ILE A 96 -24.09 -9.44 0.33
C ILE A 96 -25.27 -9.00 1.21
N ALA A 97 -26.44 -8.77 0.62
CA ALA A 97 -27.65 -8.38 1.36
C ALA A 97 -28.07 -9.45 2.38
N ASP A 98 -27.93 -10.74 2.03
CA ASP A 98 -28.24 -11.88 2.91
C ASP A 98 -27.33 -11.96 4.12
N GLN A 99 -26.08 -11.48 4.01
CA GLN A 99 -25.14 -11.43 5.13
C GLN A 99 -25.41 -10.28 6.10
N LEU A 100 -26.06 -9.20 5.63
CA LEU A 100 -26.35 -8.03 6.47
C LEU A 100 -27.53 -8.29 7.40
N ASN A 101 -27.35 -8.01 8.68
CA ASN A 101 -28.40 -8.07 9.70
C ASN A 101 -28.56 -6.71 10.39
N PRO A 102 -29.47 -5.83 9.90
CA PRO A 102 -29.66 -4.49 10.47
C PRO A 102 -30.13 -4.44 11.93
N CYS A 103 -30.38 -5.59 12.57
CA CYS A 103 -30.75 -5.70 13.97
C CYS A 103 -31.96 -4.80 14.31
N GLU A 104 -33.04 -4.92 13.52
CA GLU A 104 -34.19 -4.00 13.53
C GLU A 104 -34.77 -3.78 14.94
N LEU A 105 -34.93 -4.86 15.72
CA LEU A 105 -35.43 -4.78 17.11
C LEU A 105 -34.55 -3.89 18.00
N MET A 106 -33.22 -4.03 17.89
CA MET A 106 -32.28 -3.25 18.68
C MET A 106 -32.23 -1.80 18.20
N LYS A 107 -32.26 -1.59 16.87
CA LYS A 107 -32.33 -0.26 16.26
C LYS A 107 -33.59 0.49 16.72
N ASP A 108 -34.75 -0.15 16.70
CA ASP A 108 -36.03 0.43 17.14
C ASP A 108 -36.05 0.70 18.65
N ARG A 109 -35.45 -0.21 19.44
CA ARG A 109 -35.33 -0.01 20.89
C ARG A 109 -34.45 1.18 21.25
N ILE A 110 -33.29 1.35 20.59
CA ILE A 110 -32.45 2.55 20.81
C ILE A 110 -33.19 3.82 20.39
N GLU A 111 -33.90 3.78 19.26
CA GLU A 111 -34.73 4.92 18.80
C GLU A 111 -35.81 5.28 19.82
N LYS A 112 -36.46 4.28 20.43
CA LYS A 112 -37.50 4.51 21.42
C LYS A 112 -36.95 5.01 22.76
N GLU A 113 -35.85 4.41 23.26
CA GLU A 113 -35.38 4.63 24.63
C GLU A 113 -34.41 5.81 24.78
N ILE A 114 -33.59 6.14 23.77
CA ILE A 114 -32.50 7.12 23.91
C ILE A 114 -32.81 8.42 23.17
N ARG A 115 -32.60 9.55 23.85
CA ARG A 115 -32.76 10.90 23.27
C ARG A 115 -31.73 11.16 22.19
N ASP A 116 -32.10 11.84 21.10
CA ASP A 116 -31.16 12.13 20.00
C ASP A 116 -30.04 13.10 20.40
N ASP A 117 -30.28 13.92 21.43
CA ASP A 117 -29.35 14.89 22.00
C ASP A 117 -28.57 14.37 23.23
N ALA A 118 -28.61 13.05 23.50
CA ALA A 118 -27.99 12.48 24.69
C ALA A 118 -26.48 12.82 24.80
N PRO A 119 -25.99 13.19 26.00
CA PRO A 119 -24.63 13.65 26.17
C PRO A 119 -23.61 12.51 26.05
N PRO A 120 -22.33 12.82 25.74
CA PRO A 120 -21.26 11.83 25.67
C PRO A 120 -20.85 11.29 27.06
N VAL A 121 -21.27 11.96 28.14
CA VAL A 121 -20.96 11.58 29.52
C VAL A 121 -22.27 11.18 30.19
N ALA A 122 -22.42 9.89 30.53
CA ALA A 122 -23.66 9.36 31.09
C ALA A 122 -24.00 10.01 32.45
N GLN A 123 -22.99 10.41 33.23
CA GLN A 123 -23.17 11.07 34.52
C GLN A 123 -23.81 12.47 34.44
N LYS A 124 -24.01 13.02 33.22
CA LYS A 124 -24.72 14.29 33.04
C LYS A 124 -26.24 14.13 32.95
N GLY A 125 -26.76 12.90 32.91
CA GLY A 125 -28.18 12.62 32.71
C GLY A 125 -28.71 13.10 31.35
N GLY A 126 -30.03 13.11 31.16
CA GLY A 126 -30.67 13.50 29.91
C GLY A 126 -30.42 12.49 28.79
N ILE A 127 -30.45 11.21 29.13
CA ILE A 127 -30.17 10.09 28.23
C ILE A 127 -31.47 9.49 27.71
N ILE A 128 -32.45 9.30 28.58
CA ILE A 128 -33.65 8.51 28.32
C ILE A 128 -34.76 9.42 27.80
N LYS A 129 -35.53 8.95 26.81
CA LYS A 129 -36.71 9.65 26.28
C LYS A 129 -37.87 9.60 27.28
N ASP A 130 -38.74 10.61 27.22
CA ASP A 130 -39.96 10.66 28.02
C ASP A 130 -40.89 9.48 27.66
N GLY A 131 -41.65 8.97 28.65
CA GLY A 131 -42.61 7.87 28.45
C GLY A 131 -42.00 6.45 28.49
N ILE A 132 -40.72 6.33 28.86
CA ILE A 132 -40.03 5.03 28.99
C ILE A 132 -40.18 4.44 30.39
N SER A 133 -40.29 5.30 31.41
CA SER A 133 -40.43 4.89 32.80
C SER A 133 -41.34 5.88 33.51
N GLU A 134 -42.50 5.42 33.97
CA GLU A 134 -43.46 6.25 34.71
C GLU A 134 -42.81 6.93 35.93
N ASP A 135 -41.94 6.20 36.64
CA ASP A 135 -41.16 6.73 37.76
C ASP A 135 -40.22 7.87 37.35
N LEU A 136 -39.60 7.78 36.16
CA LEU A 136 -38.69 8.80 35.65
C LEU A 136 -39.49 10.04 35.25
N ASP A 137 -40.60 9.84 34.56
CA ASP A 137 -41.49 10.91 34.10
C ASP A 137 -42.09 11.67 35.29
N MET A 138 -42.48 10.96 36.35
CA MET A 138 -42.97 11.55 37.61
C MET A 138 -41.88 12.42 38.27
N LEU A 139 -40.65 11.90 38.38
CA LEU A 139 -39.54 12.64 38.97
C LEU A 139 -39.18 13.88 38.13
N LEU A 140 -39.19 13.75 36.80
CA LEU A 140 -38.96 14.87 35.88
C LEU A 140 -40.04 15.96 36.06
N GLN A 141 -41.31 15.58 36.23
CA GLN A 141 -42.38 16.53 36.57
C GLN A 141 -42.11 17.25 37.90
N ILE A 142 -41.70 16.54 38.95
CA ILE A 142 -41.39 17.14 40.25
C ILE A 142 -40.26 18.17 40.11
N THR A 143 -39.20 17.84 39.37
CA THR A 143 -38.08 18.75 39.11
C THR A 143 -38.51 19.96 38.29
N HIS A 144 -39.38 19.78 37.28
CA HIS A 144 -39.90 20.88 36.46
C HIS A 144 -40.79 21.82 37.28
N SER A 145 -41.74 21.28 38.05
CA SER A 145 -42.60 22.06 38.93
C SER A 145 -41.80 22.76 40.04
N GLY A 146 -40.75 22.11 40.54
CA GLY A 146 -39.83 22.69 41.51
C GLY A 146 -39.10 23.91 40.94
N LYS A 147 -38.62 23.82 39.69
CA LYS A 147 -37.95 24.95 39.00
C LYS A 147 -38.91 26.10 38.71
N GLU A 148 -40.16 25.82 38.33
CA GLU A 148 -41.20 26.86 38.22
C GLU A 148 -41.50 27.52 39.57
N TYR A 149 -41.48 26.75 40.66
CA TYR A 149 -41.65 27.27 42.00
C TYR A 149 -40.49 28.17 42.43
N LEU A 150 -39.25 27.86 42.06
CA LEU A 150 -38.10 28.74 42.31
C LEU A 150 -38.28 30.13 41.67
N ILE A 151 -38.89 30.20 40.49
CA ILE A 151 -39.21 31.47 39.82
C ILE A 151 -40.27 32.24 40.62
N LYS A 152 -41.26 31.54 41.19
CA LYS A 152 -42.26 32.14 42.08
C LYS A 152 -41.62 32.69 43.35
N ILE A 153 -40.76 31.92 44.03
CA ILE A 153 -40.00 32.39 45.20
C ILE A 153 -39.21 33.64 44.86
N GLN A 154 -38.50 33.65 43.72
CA GLN A 154 -37.73 34.83 43.30
C GLN A 154 -38.64 36.07 43.20
N LYS A 155 -39.80 35.94 42.56
CA LYS A 155 -40.74 37.05 42.37
C LYS A 155 -41.34 37.52 43.69
N THR A 156 -41.78 36.60 44.54
CA THR A 156 -42.33 36.91 45.86
C THR A 156 -41.31 37.63 46.74
N GLU A 157 -40.06 37.18 46.76
CA GLU A 157 -39.00 37.81 47.55
C GLU A 157 -38.56 39.17 46.95
N GLN A 158 -38.60 39.32 45.62
CA GLN A 158 -38.40 40.62 44.94
C GLN A 158 -39.45 41.64 45.37
N ASP A 159 -40.73 41.24 45.37
CA ASP A 159 -41.87 42.10 45.71
C ASP A 159 -41.87 42.48 47.20
N GLN A 160 -41.50 41.55 48.10
CA GLN A 160 -41.46 41.80 49.55
C GLN A 160 -40.28 42.70 49.98
N THR A 161 -39.10 42.52 49.38
CA THR A 161 -37.88 43.25 49.77
C THR A 161 -37.66 44.53 48.97
N GLY A 162 -38.34 44.69 47.83
CA GLY A 162 -38.13 45.79 46.88
C GLY A 162 -36.74 45.75 46.22
N ILE A 163 -36.12 44.56 46.12
CA ILE A 163 -34.82 44.33 45.50
C ILE A 163 -35.03 43.79 44.08
N SER A 164 -35.10 44.67 43.09
CA SER A 164 -35.33 44.29 41.69
C SER A 164 -34.21 43.44 41.06
N SER A 165 -33.01 43.48 41.63
CA SER A 165 -31.84 42.73 41.17
C SER A 165 -31.70 41.32 41.77
N LEU A 166 -32.63 40.90 42.62
CA LEU A 166 -32.59 39.60 43.29
C LEU A 166 -32.68 38.46 42.27
N LYS A 167 -31.77 37.50 42.36
CA LYS A 167 -31.75 36.34 41.46
C LYS A 167 -31.56 35.04 42.24
N VAL A 168 -32.38 34.04 41.94
CA VAL A 168 -32.14 32.66 42.38
C VAL A 168 -31.10 32.04 41.46
N SER A 169 -30.00 31.54 42.01
CA SER A 169 -28.92 30.88 41.27
C SER A 169 -28.46 29.61 41.96
N PHE A 170 -27.76 28.75 41.24
CA PHE A 170 -27.27 27.45 41.73
C PHE A 170 -25.75 27.37 41.66
N ASN A 171 -25.12 26.75 42.65
CA ASN A 171 -23.69 26.42 42.67
C ASN A 171 -23.50 25.01 43.24
N ASN A 172 -22.60 24.22 42.64
CA ASN A 172 -22.31 22.85 43.06
C ASN A 172 -21.87 22.69 44.54
N VAL A 173 -21.32 23.73 45.18
CA VAL A 173 -20.83 23.68 46.58
C VAL A 173 -21.92 24.03 47.60
N PHE A 174 -22.78 24.99 47.26
CA PHE A 174 -23.73 25.59 48.20
C PHE A 174 -25.19 25.43 47.78
N GLY A 175 -25.43 24.74 46.66
CA GLY A 175 -26.70 24.53 45.99
C GLY A 175 -27.43 25.82 45.61
N TYR A 176 -28.74 25.89 45.84
CA TYR A 176 -29.57 27.06 45.49
C TYR A 176 -29.39 28.19 46.51
N TYR A 177 -29.33 29.43 46.00
CA TYR A 177 -29.20 30.64 46.81
C TYR A 177 -29.83 31.86 46.15
N LEU A 178 -30.15 32.86 46.96
CA LEU A 178 -30.53 34.20 46.56
C LEU A 178 -29.30 35.10 46.56
N GLU A 179 -28.98 35.71 45.41
CA GLU A 179 -27.87 36.66 45.29
C GLU A 179 -28.37 38.09 45.44
N VAL A 180 -27.76 38.84 46.37
CA VAL A 180 -28.08 40.24 46.67
C VAL A 180 -26.83 41.08 46.49
N THR A 181 -26.90 42.15 45.71
CA THR A 181 -25.78 43.08 45.53
C THR A 181 -25.52 43.87 46.83
N ASN A 182 -24.27 44.29 47.06
CA ASN A 182 -23.91 45.04 48.26
C ASN A 182 -24.76 46.32 48.48
N ALA A 183 -25.28 46.92 47.40
CA ALA A 183 -26.15 48.09 47.43
C ALA A 183 -27.52 47.84 48.11
N HIS A 184 -27.97 46.60 48.19
CA HIS A 184 -29.26 46.22 48.76
C HIS A 184 -29.14 45.38 50.04
N LYS A 185 -27.92 45.25 50.59
CA LYS A 185 -27.63 44.47 51.79
C LYS A 185 -28.47 44.89 53.01
N SER A 186 -28.75 46.18 53.17
CA SER A 186 -29.57 46.71 54.26
C SER A 186 -31.06 46.33 54.17
N LYS A 187 -31.51 45.89 52.98
CA LYS A 187 -32.90 45.45 52.73
C LYS A 187 -33.10 43.95 52.92
N VAL A 188 -32.04 43.21 53.24
CA VAL A 188 -32.11 41.76 53.44
C VAL A 188 -32.82 41.46 54.76
N PRO A 189 -33.89 40.64 54.76
CA PRO A 189 -34.59 40.28 55.99
C PRO A 189 -33.72 39.45 56.96
N GLN A 190 -33.96 39.59 58.27
CA GLN A 190 -33.17 38.88 59.30
C GLN A 190 -33.36 37.36 59.27
N GLN A 191 -34.47 36.87 58.73
CA GLN A 191 -34.78 35.45 58.61
C GLN A 191 -33.98 34.72 57.51
N TRP A 192 -33.25 35.45 56.68
CA TRP A 192 -32.41 34.85 55.63
C TRP A 192 -31.07 34.38 56.22
N ILE A 193 -30.70 33.13 55.95
CA ILE A 193 -29.44 32.56 56.43
C ILE A 193 -28.36 32.83 55.39
N ARG A 194 -27.29 33.54 55.78
CA ARG A 194 -26.17 33.86 54.88
C ARG A 194 -25.33 32.61 54.59
N LYS A 195 -25.16 32.25 53.31
CA LYS A 195 -24.32 31.12 52.85
C LYS A 195 -22.90 31.54 52.45
N GLN A 196 -22.74 32.66 51.73
CA GLN A 196 -21.43 33.08 51.20
C GLN A 196 -21.36 34.60 51.00
N THR A 197 -20.21 35.21 51.25
CA THR A 197 -19.92 36.62 50.92
C THR A 197 -18.96 36.71 49.74
N LEU A 198 -19.29 37.51 48.73
CA LEU A 198 -18.46 37.82 47.56
C LEU A 198 -18.04 39.30 47.60
N VAL A 199 -17.11 39.68 46.72
CA VAL A 199 -16.60 41.06 46.63
C VAL A 199 -17.72 42.08 46.39
N ASN A 200 -18.71 41.74 45.55
CA ASN A 200 -19.79 42.66 45.14
C ASN A 200 -21.21 42.24 45.53
N ALA A 201 -21.36 41.08 46.19
CA ALA A 201 -22.66 40.50 46.51
C ALA A 201 -22.59 39.57 47.73
N GLU A 202 -23.75 39.30 48.33
CA GLU A 202 -23.93 38.30 49.37
C GLU A 202 -24.99 37.28 48.95
N ARG A 203 -24.75 36.01 49.32
CA ARG A 203 -25.62 34.88 49.00
C ARG A 203 -26.35 34.39 50.24
N TYR A 204 -27.65 34.21 50.11
CA TYR A 204 -28.56 33.86 51.20
C TYR A 204 -29.41 32.64 50.85
N ILE A 205 -29.95 31.97 51.87
CA ILE A 205 -30.97 30.94 51.73
C ILE A 205 -32.13 31.21 52.70
N THR A 206 -33.36 30.99 52.22
CA THR A 206 -34.57 31.01 53.05
C THR A 206 -34.96 29.59 53.46
N PRO A 207 -35.69 29.39 54.58
CA PRO A 207 -36.22 28.08 54.96
C PRO A 207 -37.03 27.42 53.84
N GLU A 208 -37.85 28.21 53.14
CA GLU A 208 -38.64 27.75 51.99
C GLU A 208 -37.75 27.31 50.81
N LEU A 209 -36.74 28.12 50.46
CA LEU A 209 -35.80 27.76 49.39
C LEU A 209 -35.01 26.49 49.73
N LYS A 210 -34.68 26.28 51.01
CA LYS A 210 -34.00 25.06 51.48
C LYS A 210 -34.86 23.81 51.34
N GLU A 211 -36.14 23.88 51.67
CA GLU A 211 -37.05 22.73 51.52
C GLU A 211 -37.20 22.31 50.05
N TYR A 212 -37.32 23.29 49.14
CA TYR A 212 -37.37 23.01 47.71
C TYR A 212 -36.02 22.58 47.13
N GLU A 213 -34.91 23.11 47.63
CA GLU A 213 -33.56 22.65 47.30
C GLU A 213 -33.41 21.15 47.60
N GLU A 214 -33.80 20.70 48.81
CA GLU A 214 -33.74 19.29 49.20
C GLU A 214 -34.63 18.40 48.31
N LYS A 215 -35.86 18.86 48.00
CA LYS A 215 -36.77 18.13 47.09
C LYS A 215 -36.22 18.03 45.66
N ILE A 216 -35.70 19.13 45.11
CA ILE A 216 -35.18 19.18 43.74
C ILE A 216 -33.91 18.32 43.63
N LEU A 217 -32.94 18.50 44.53
CA LEU A 217 -31.68 17.75 44.49
C LEU A 217 -31.91 16.26 44.72
N GLY A 218 -32.79 15.88 45.65
CA GLY A 218 -33.16 14.49 45.87
C GLY A 218 -33.86 13.85 44.66
N ALA A 219 -34.68 14.62 43.94
CA ALA A 219 -35.27 14.17 42.68
C ALA A 219 -34.22 14.04 41.57
N GLU A 220 -33.34 15.03 41.39
CA GLU A 220 -32.28 15.02 40.37
C GLU A 220 -31.29 13.85 40.57
N GLU A 221 -30.95 13.50 41.81
CA GLU A 221 -30.12 12.32 42.11
C GLU A 221 -30.84 11.02 41.73
N LYS A 222 -32.11 10.86 42.10
CA LYS A 222 -32.91 9.68 41.74
C LYS A 222 -33.13 9.55 40.23
N ILE A 223 -33.35 10.67 39.54
CA ILE A 223 -33.43 10.74 38.07
C ILE A 223 -32.15 10.17 37.47
N LEU A 224 -30.98 10.69 37.90
CA LEU A 224 -29.70 10.23 37.38
C LEU A 224 -29.48 8.74 37.63
N GLN A 225 -29.77 8.24 38.83
CA GLN A 225 -29.65 6.82 39.17
C GLN A 225 -30.56 5.95 38.29
N LEU A 226 -31.80 6.37 38.06
CA LEU A 226 -32.77 5.65 37.25
C LEU A 226 -32.38 5.67 35.77
N GLU A 227 -31.94 6.81 35.23
CA GLU A 227 -31.45 6.91 33.86
C GLU A 227 -30.24 6.02 33.61
N LEU A 228 -29.27 6.00 34.54
CA LEU A 228 -28.09 5.13 34.43
C LEU A 228 -28.50 3.65 34.46
N LYS A 229 -29.43 3.27 35.33
CA LYS A 229 -29.96 1.90 35.39
C LYS A 229 -30.64 1.48 34.09
N LEU A 230 -31.49 2.34 33.53
CA LEU A 230 -32.17 2.09 32.24
C LEU A 230 -31.15 1.99 31.10
N PHE A 231 -30.17 2.88 31.07
CA PHE A 231 -29.10 2.85 30.07
C PHE A 231 -28.24 1.58 30.17
N GLU A 232 -27.86 1.16 31.37
CA GLU A 232 -27.13 -0.09 31.59
C GLU A 232 -27.93 -1.31 31.14
N ALA A 233 -29.25 -1.33 31.38
CA ALA A 233 -30.13 -2.39 30.90
C ALA A 233 -30.18 -2.45 29.36
N LEU A 234 -30.23 -1.29 28.69
CA LEU A 234 -30.12 -1.19 27.24
C LEU A 234 -28.78 -1.72 26.74
N VAL A 235 -27.66 -1.26 27.30
CA VAL A 235 -26.31 -1.71 26.93
C VAL A 235 -26.15 -3.22 27.15
N SER A 236 -26.74 -3.76 28.22
CA SER A 236 -26.74 -5.21 28.48
C SER A 236 -27.43 -5.97 27.34
N SER A 237 -28.61 -5.54 26.92
CA SER A 237 -29.31 -6.17 25.79
C SER A 237 -28.59 -6.02 24.44
N LEU A 238 -27.84 -4.93 24.25
CA LEU A 238 -27.06 -4.71 23.04
C LEU A 238 -25.92 -5.73 22.89
N LYS A 239 -25.48 -6.37 24.00
CA LYS A 239 -24.44 -7.41 23.97
C LYS A 239 -24.86 -8.63 23.15
N ASP A 240 -26.15 -8.97 23.15
CA ASP A 240 -26.68 -10.12 22.39
C ASP A 240 -26.56 -9.92 20.87
N TYR A 241 -26.45 -8.66 20.42
CA TYR A 241 -26.33 -8.28 19.01
C TYR A 241 -24.87 -8.06 18.56
N VAL A 242 -23.90 -8.16 19.47
CA VAL A 242 -22.48 -7.86 19.17
C VAL A 242 -21.97 -8.65 17.97
N PHE A 243 -22.24 -9.95 17.93
CA PHE A 243 -21.79 -10.82 16.84
C PHE A 243 -22.34 -10.37 15.49
N HIS A 244 -23.65 -10.12 15.40
CA HIS A 244 -24.30 -9.69 14.17
C HIS A 244 -23.78 -8.34 13.68
N ILE A 245 -23.61 -7.37 14.60
CA ILE A 245 -23.07 -6.04 14.27
C ILE A 245 -21.59 -6.12 13.84
N GLN A 246 -20.81 -7.06 14.38
CA GLN A 246 -19.45 -7.32 13.93
C GLN A 246 -19.40 -7.86 12.50
N VAL A 247 -20.30 -8.79 12.16
CA VAL A 247 -20.43 -9.31 10.79
C VAL A 247 -20.79 -8.17 9.83
N ASP A 248 -21.79 -7.35 10.19
CA ASP A 248 -22.14 -6.17 9.40
C ASP A 248 -20.95 -5.23 9.19
N ALA A 249 -20.20 -4.93 10.26
CA ALA A 249 -19.02 -4.07 10.17
C ALA A 249 -17.95 -4.63 9.21
N GLN A 250 -17.75 -5.95 9.18
CA GLN A 250 -16.83 -6.61 8.25
C GLN A 250 -17.33 -6.51 6.81
N VAL A 251 -18.61 -6.82 6.56
CA VAL A 251 -19.23 -6.74 5.23
C VAL A 251 -19.17 -5.31 4.70
N ILE A 252 -19.52 -4.32 5.53
CA ILE A 252 -19.40 -2.90 5.18
C ILE A 252 -17.94 -2.51 4.91
N GLY A 253 -16.99 -3.04 5.69
CA GLY A 253 -15.55 -2.85 5.44
C GLY A 253 -15.10 -3.38 4.08
N HIS A 254 -15.63 -4.53 3.65
CA HIS A 254 -15.39 -5.07 2.31
C HIS A 254 -15.98 -4.18 1.21
N ILE A 255 -17.23 -3.73 1.37
CA ILE A 255 -17.90 -2.84 0.40
C ILE A 255 -17.14 -1.51 0.29
N ASP A 256 -16.73 -0.91 1.41
CA ASP A 256 -15.94 0.34 1.46
C ASP A 256 -14.63 0.19 0.68
N CYS A 257 -13.93 -0.94 0.84
CA CYS A 257 -12.69 -1.22 0.10
C CYS A 257 -12.93 -1.40 -1.42
N LEU A 258 -13.97 -2.14 -1.81
CA LEU A 258 -14.28 -2.39 -3.22
C LEU A 258 -14.80 -1.14 -3.91
N LEU A 259 -15.53 -0.29 -3.19
CA LEU A 259 -15.91 1.05 -3.64
C LEU A 259 -14.68 1.96 -3.82
N ALA A 260 -13.68 1.86 -2.93
CA ALA A 260 -12.43 2.59 -3.13
C ALA A 260 -11.67 2.10 -4.39
N PHE A 261 -11.70 0.80 -4.68
CA PHE A 261 -11.11 0.24 -5.91
C PHE A 261 -11.83 0.72 -7.17
N SER A 262 -13.17 0.81 -7.17
CA SER A 262 -13.91 1.33 -8.34
C SER A 262 -13.56 2.80 -8.61
N PHE A 263 -13.47 3.63 -7.58
CA PHE A 263 -13.03 5.02 -7.72
C PHE A 263 -11.58 5.14 -8.21
N ALA A 264 -10.66 4.34 -7.67
CA ALA A 264 -9.27 4.33 -8.13
C ALA A 264 -9.16 3.90 -9.59
N ALA A 265 -9.92 2.88 -9.99
CA ALA A 265 -9.93 2.37 -11.35
C ALA A 265 -10.44 3.39 -12.36
N LEU A 266 -11.54 4.09 -12.04
CA LEU A 266 -12.08 5.16 -12.88
C LEU A 266 -11.12 6.34 -12.99
N LYS A 267 -10.59 6.80 -11.85
CA LYS A 267 -9.69 7.97 -11.79
C LYS A 267 -8.41 7.73 -12.58
N ASN A 268 -7.82 6.54 -12.45
CA ASN A 268 -6.50 6.23 -12.99
C ASN A 268 -6.54 5.37 -14.27
N GLN A 269 -7.74 5.13 -14.81
CA GLN A 269 -7.97 4.33 -16.02
C GLN A 269 -7.35 2.94 -15.90
N TYR A 270 -7.70 2.22 -14.84
CA TYR A 270 -7.26 0.84 -14.63
C TYR A 270 -8.17 -0.13 -15.37
N CYS A 271 -7.61 -1.24 -15.85
CA CYS A 271 -8.35 -2.28 -16.54
C CYS A 271 -8.69 -3.44 -15.60
N ARG A 272 -9.78 -4.15 -15.91
CA ARG A 272 -10.13 -5.39 -15.23
C ARG A 272 -9.13 -6.48 -15.66
N PRO A 273 -8.36 -7.09 -14.73
CA PRO A 273 -7.46 -8.18 -15.08
C PRO A 273 -8.24 -9.48 -15.33
N GLN A 274 -7.74 -10.32 -16.24
CA GLN A 274 -8.22 -11.68 -16.46
C GLN A 274 -7.33 -12.66 -15.69
N LEU A 275 -7.85 -13.23 -14.60
CA LEU A 275 -7.15 -14.29 -13.88
C LEU A 275 -7.44 -15.67 -14.48
N HIS A 276 -6.45 -16.55 -14.45
CA HIS A 276 -6.59 -17.94 -14.90
C HIS A 276 -5.68 -18.90 -14.13
N ASP A 277 -5.92 -20.20 -14.27
CA ASP A 277 -5.12 -21.24 -13.60
C ASP A 277 -3.79 -21.54 -14.30
N GLY A 278 -3.59 -21.14 -15.56
CA GLY A 278 -2.29 -21.29 -16.26
C GLY A 278 -1.14 -20.48 -15.64
N TYR A 279 0.06 -20.61 -16.21
CA TYR A 279 1.29 -20.01 -15.69
C TYR A 279 1.67 -18.65 -16.29
N GLU A 280 0.97 -18.23 -17.35
CA GLU A 280 1.27 -17.02 -18.11
C GLU A 280 1.06 -15.73 -17.28
N LEU A 281 1.94 -14.75 -17.47
CA LEU A 281 1.80 -13.37 -16.99
C LEU A 281 1.97 -12.45 -18.18
N GLU A 282 0.88 -11.87 -18.66
CA GLU A 282 0.85 -10.92 -19.76
C GLU A 282 0.26 -9.60 -19.29
N VAL A 283 1.01 -8.51 -19.47
CA VAL A 283 0.53 -7.16 -19.19
C VAL A 283 0.89 -6.29 -20.38
N LYS A 284 -0.11 -5.57 -20.90
CA LYS A 284 0.06 -4.57 -21.94
C LYS A 284 -0.01 -3.18 -21.35
N ASP A 285 0.93 -2.33 -21.78
CA ASP A 285 1.07 -0.97 -21.29
C ASP A 285 1.01 -0.84 -19.76
N GLY A 286 1.74 -1.72 -19.06
CA GLY A 286 1.81 -1.72 -17.60
C GLY A 286 2.47 -0.46 -17.06
N ARG A 287 1.86 0.11 -16.01
CA ARG A 287 2.30 1.33 -15.33
C ARG A 287 2.53 1.07 -13.85
N HIS A 288 3.41 1.84 -13.23
CA HIS A 288 3.64 1.74 -11.79
C HIS A 288 2.59 2.57 -11.02
N PRO A 289 1.71 1.96 -10.20
CA PRO A 289 0.54 2.62 -9.64
C PRO A 289 0.86 3.78 -8.66
N VAL A 290 2.03 3.74 -8.03
CA VAL A 290 2.51 4.83 -7.14
C VAL A 290 3.27 5.92 -7.91
N ILE A 291 4.29 5.54 -8.69
CA ILE A 291 5.14 6.51 -9.42
C ILE A 291 4.31 7.32 -10.42
N GLU A 292 3.34 6.71 -11.12
CA GLU A 292 2.50 7.45 -12.08
C GLU A 292 1.74 8.62 -11.44
N GLN A 293 1.41 8.51 -10.14
CA GLN A 293 0.69 9.54 -9.38
C GLN A 293 1.61 10.62 -8.81
N GLN A 294 2.92 10.36 -8.75
CA GLN A 294 3.93 11.28 -8.22
C GLN A 294 4.58 12.14 -9.31
N LEU A 295 4.42 11.77 -10.57
CA LEU A 295 4.91 12.57 -11.70
C LEU A 295 4.10 13.87 -11.80
N GLY A 296 4.80 14.98 -12.08
CA GLY A 296 4.16 16.28 -12.29
C GLY A 296 3.32 16.30 -13.58
N HIS A 297 2.44 17.28 -13.71
CA HIS A 297 1.53 17.43 -14.85
C HIS A 297 2.24 17.43 -16.22
N ASP A 298 3.50 17.86 -16.26
CA ASP A 298 4.30 17.96 -17.48
C ASP A 298 5.02 16.66 -17.87
N THR A 299 4.91 15.61 -17.05
CA THR A 299 5.62 14.34 -17.26
C THR A 299 4.67 13.14 -17.25
N THR A 300 4.57 12.46 -18.39
CA THR A 300 3.77 11.24 -18.52
C THR A 300 4.60 10.00 -18.14
N TYR A 301 3.97 9.04 -17.44
CA TYR A 301 4.59 7.74 -17.19
C TYR A 301 4.68 6.94 -18.50
N VAL A 302 5.84 6.35 -18.80
CA VAL A 302 6.02 5.54 -20.02
C VAL A 302 5.62 4.09 -19.74
N PRO A 303 4.55 3.58 -20.38
CA PRO A 303 4.07 2.24 -20.12
C PRO A 303 4.92 1.16 -20.82
N ASN A 304 4.99 -0.02 -20.22
CA ASN A 304 5.79 -1.14 -20.72
C ASN A 304 5.03 -2.46 -20.68
N ASP A 305 5.27 -3.29 -21.69
CA ASP A 305 4.72 -4.63 -21.78
C ASP A 305 5.55 -5.61 -20.95
N VAL A 306 4.90 -6.64 -20.41
CA VAL A 306 5.58 -7.84 -19.92
C VAL A 306 4.85 -9.08 -20.43
N ARG A 307 5.62 -10.10 -20.79
CA ARG A 307 5.13 -11.46 -21.05
C ARG A 307 6.09 -12.43 -20.38
N LEU A 308 5.60 -13.27 -19.48
CA LEU A 308 6.35 -14.36 -18.88
C LEU A 308 5.50 -15.63 -18.90
N ASP A 309 6.09 -16.77 -19.21
CA ASP A 309 5.46 -18.07 -19.22
C ASP A 309 6.51 -19.16 -18.95
N ASP A 310 6.09 -20.41 -18.84
CA ASP A 310 6.96 -21.54 -18.48
C ASP A 310 7.50 -22.31 -19.71
N GLU A 311 7.19 -21.85 -20.92
CA GLU A 311 7.55 -22.53 -22.17
C GLU A 311 8.52 -21.73 -23.03
N TYR A 312 8.23 -20.45 -23.28
CA TYR A 312 8.94 -19.56 -24.19
C TYR A 312 9.78 -18.49 -23.47
N GLN A 313 9.24 -17.85 -22.42
CA GLN A 313 9.92 -16.77 -21.72
C GLN A 313 9.70 -16.84 -20.21
N GLN A 314 10.53 -17.63 -19.54
CA GLN A 314 10.50 -17.79 -18.08
C GLN A 314 11.25 -16.66 -17.37
N ILE A 315 12.42 -16.29 -17.89
CA ILE A 315 13.33 -15.33 -17.26
C ILE A 315 13.57 -14.17 -18.23
N MET A 316 13.30 -12.96 -17.75
CA MET A 316 13.61 -11.73 -18.46
C MET A 316 14.86 -11.09 -17.84
N ILE A 317 15.97 -11.10 -18.56
CA ILE A 317 17.19 -10.38 -18.15
C ILE A 317 17.07 -8.94 -18.63
N ILE A 318 17.07 -7.99 -17.68
CA ILE A 318 16.86 -6.57 -17.97
C ILE A 318 18.15 -5.82 -17.71
N THR A 319 18.78 -5.36 -18.79
CA THR A 319 20.01 -4.57 -18.75
C THR A 319 19.74 -3.10 -19.04
N GLY A 320 20.70 -2.24 -18.69
CA GLY A 320 20.64 -0.82 -19.00
C GLY A 320 21.25 0.04 -17.89
N PRO A 321 21.42 1.34 -18.15
CA PRO A 321 22.04 2.26 -17.20
C PRO A 321 21.26 2.38 -15.89
N ASN A 322 21.96 2.86 -14.86
CA ASN A 322 21.30 3.26 -13.61
C ASN A 322 20.35 4.43 -13.90
N MET A 323 19.24 4.53 -13.14
CA MET A 323 18.16 5.51 -13.35
C MET A 323 17.32 5.35 -14.63
N ALA A 324 17.58 4.32 -15.44
CA ALA A 324 16.79 4.04 -16.65
C ALA A 324 15.36 3.56 -16.36
N GLY A 325 15.06 3.16 -15.13
CA GLY A 325 13.74 2.68 -14.72
C GLY A 325 13.61 1.16 -14.60
N LYS A 326 14.72 0.41 -14.60
CA LYS A 326 14.73 -1.07 -14.39
C LYS A 326 13.98 -1.47 -13.11
N SER A 327 14.35 -0.88 -11.97
CA SER A 327 13.72 -1.16 -10.67
C SER A 327 12.24 -0.76 -10.63
N ALA A 328 11.86 0.32 -11.31
CA ALA A 328 10.46 0.72 -11.44
C ALA A 328 9.67 -0.32 -12.26
N PHE A 329 10.25 -0.82 -13.35
CA PHE A 329 9.63 -1.84 -14.19
C PHE A 329 9.43 -3.19 -13.46
N ILE A 330 10.43 -3.68 -12.73
CA ILE A 330 10.26 -4.96 -12.03
C ILE A 330 9.24 -4.84 -10.88
N ARG A 331 9.26 -3.71 -10.14
CA ARG A 331 8.32 -3.47 -9.04
C ARG A 331 6.89 -3.26 -9.52
N GLN A 332 6.67 -2.59 -10.66
CA GLN A 332 5.31 -2.42 -11.19
C GLN A 332 4.65 -3.77 -11.48
N ASN A 333 5.39 -4.75 -12.00
CA ASN A 333 4.82 -6.05 -12.33
C ASN A 333 4.44 -6.84 -11.07
N ALA A 334 5.24 -6.76 -10.00
CA ALA A 334 4.85 -7.27 -8.68
C ALA A 334 3.56 -6.62 -8.17
N LEU A 335 3.48 -5.30 -8.25
CA LEU A 335 2.32 -4.53 -7.78
C LEU A 335 1.07 -4.85 -8.60
N ILE A 336 1.18 -5.02 -9.91
CA ILE A 336 0.06 -5.39 -10.79
C ILE A 336 -0.50 -6.76 -10.40
N VAL A 337 0.36 -7.76 -10.18
CA VAL A 337 -0.06 -9.09 -9.72
C VAL A 337 -0.71 -9.01 -8.34
N LEU A 338 -0.11 -8.28 -7.40
CA LEU A 338 -0.68 -8.06 -6.08
C LEU A 338 -2.06 -7.40 -6.15
N MET A 339 -2.20 -6.33 -6.93
CA MET A 339 -3.45 -5.60 -7.12
C MET A 339 -4.53 -6.50 -7.73
N ALA A 340 -4.20 -7.32 -8.71
CA ALA A 340 -5.14 -8.28 -9.29
C ALA A 340 -5.61 -9.32 -8.24
N GLN A 341 -4.69 -9.88 -7.45
CA GLN A 341 -5.03 -10.92 -6.46
C GLN A 341 -5.70 -10.40 -5.17
N ILE A 342 -5.67 -9.10 -4.91
CA ILE A 342 -6.53 -8.49 -3.87
C ILE A 342 -7.94 -8.15 -4.40
N GLY A 343 -8.19 -8.29 -5.70
CA GLY A 343 -9.47 -7.99 -6.34
C GLY A 343 -9.62 -6.54 -6.84
N SER A 344 -8.51 -5.83 -7.04
CA SER A 344 -8.49 -4.50 -7.64
C SER A 344 -8.27 -4.59 -9.15
N PHE A 345 -8.78 -3.61 -9.89
CA PHE A 345 -8.34 -3.37 -11.26
C PHE A 345 -6.89 -2.91 -11.27
N VAL A 346 -6.20 -3.07 -12.41
CA VAL A 346 -4.74 -2.91 -12.52
C VAL A 346 -4.32 -1.80 -13.48
N PRO A 347 -3.17 -1.14 -13.26
CA PRO A 347 -2.66 -0.05 -14.08
C PRO A 347 -2.07 -0.54 -15.42
N ALA A 348 -2.92 -1.02 -16.33
CA ALA A 348 -2.53 -1.56 -17.63
C ALA A 348 -3.62 -1.27 -18.69
N SER A 349 -3.32 -1.46 -19.98
CA SER A 349 -4.35 -1.46 -21.03
C SER A 349 -5.07 -2.81 -21.09
N SER A 350 -4.34 -3.90 -20.88
CA SER A 350 -4.89 -5.25 -20.63
C SER A 350 -3.93 -6.05 -19.74
N ALA A 351 -4.48 -7.00 -18.98
CA ALA A 351 -3.68 -7.88 -18.13
C ALA A 351 -4.32 -9.28 -18.05
N ARG A 352 -3.53 -10.30 -18.35
CA ARG A 352 -3.87 -11.71 -18.22
C ARG A 352 -2.85 -12.37 -17.30
N ILE A 353 -3.31 -12.83 -16.13
CA ILE A 353 -2.43 -13.15 -15.01
C ILE A 353 -2.79 -14.54 -14.48
N GLY A 354 -1.86 -15.47 -14.61
CA GLY A 354 -1.86 -16.73 -13.90
C GLY A 354 -1.69 -16.50 -12.41
N VAL A 355 -2.50 -17.17 -11.59
CA VAL A 355 -2.42 -17.00 -10.12
C VAL A 355 -1.02 -17.29 -9.61
N VAL A 356 -0.48 -16.33 -8.84
CA VAL A 356 0.82 -16.41 -8.17
C VAL A 356 0.61 -16.75 -6.69
N ASP A 357 1.38 -17.71 -6.19
CA ASP A 357 1.30 -18.13 -4.79
C ASP A 357 2.26 -17.36 -3.88
N LYS A 358 3.41 -16.93 -4.42
CA LYS A 358 4.47 -16.18 -3.73
C LYS A 358 5.12 -15.17 -4.66
N ILE A 359 5.28 -13.94 -4.18
CA ILE A 359 6.10 -12.92 -4.82
C ILE A 359 7.38 -12.80 -4.01
N PHE A 360 8.51 -13.17 -4.60
CA PHE A 360 9.82 -13.00 -3.99
C PHE A 360 10.48 -11.75 -4.53
N THR A 361 11.02 -10.93 -3.65
CA THR A 361 11.72 -9.71 -4.03
C THR A 361 13.07 -9.66 -3.36
N ARG A 362 14.12 -9.61 -4.17
CA ARG A 362 15.43 -9.13 -3.74
C ARG A 362 15.65 -7.78 -4.38
N VAL A 363 15.43 -6.73 -3.61
CA VAL A 363 15.60 -5.34 -4.04
C VAL A 363 16.59 -4.72 -3.07
N GLY A 364 17.66 -4.12 -3.60
CA GLY A 364 18.79 -3.59 -2.83
C GLY A 364 18.39 -2.97 -1.49
N ALA A 365 19.06 -3.38 -0.41
CA ALA A 365 18.77 -2.91 0.93
C ALA A 365 19.11 -1.42 1.04
N SER A 366 18.22 -0.63 1.65
CA SER A 366 18.66 0.60 2.33
C SER A 366 19.54 0.16 3.50
N ASP A 367 20.77 0.66 3.55
CA ASP A 367 21.80 0.24 4.51
C ASP A 367 21.25 0.13 5.95
N ASN A 368 21.08 -1.11 6.42
CA ASN A 368 20.83 -1.38 7.82
C ASN A 368 22.18 -1.61 8.50
N LEU A 369 22.91 -0.52 8.77
CA LEU A 369 24.18 -0.53 9.50
C LEU A 369 24.04 -1.00 10.97
N SER A 370 22.82 -1.22 11.45
CA SER A 370 22.50 -1.51 12.86
C SER A 370 22.67 -2.97 13.28
N THR A 371 22.70 -3.95 12.37
CA THR A 371 22.75 -5.39 12.70
C THR A 371 24.14 -6.02 12.65
N GLY A 372 25.18 -5.29 12.21
CA GLY A 372 26.56 -5.80 12.17
C GLY A 372 26.83 -6.89 11.11
N GLU A 373 25.84 -7.27 10.31
CA GLU A 373 26.00 -8.21 9.20
C GLU A 373 26.48 -7.48 7.93
N SER A 374 27.38 -8.12 7.16
CA SER A 374 27.79 -7.61 5.86
C SER A 374 26.58 -7.49 4.93
N THR A 375 26.43 -6.37 4.23
CA THR A 375 25.36 -6.14 3.24
C THR A 375 25.28 -7.25 2.20
N PHE A 376 26.43 -7.82 1.82
CA PHE A 376 26.52 -8.96 0.93
C PHE A 376 26.02 -10.27 1.56
N MET A 377 26.27 -10.50 2.85
CA MET A 377 25.77 -11.69 3.56
C MET A 377 24.25 -11.67 3.68
N VAL A 378 23.66 -10.50 4.00
CA VAL A 378 22.20 -10.32 4.02
C VAL A 378 21.62 -10.61 2.65
N GLU A 379 22.23 -10.06 1.59
CA GLU A 379 21.84 -10.32 0.21
C GLU A 379 21.87 -11.82 -0.16
N MET A 380 22.93 -12.54 0.23
CA MET A 380 23.04 -13.98 -0.02
C MET A 380 22.03 -14.79 0.79
N THR A 381 21.75 -14.39 2.04
CA THR A 381 20.76 -15.05 2.89
C THR A 381 19.33 -14.87 2.36
N GLU A 382 18.99 -13.65 1.93
CA GLU A 382 17.72 -13.36 1.25
C GLU A 382 17.59 -14.19 -0.02
N THR A 383 18.63 -14.22 -0.85
CA THR A 383 18.65 -15.01 -2.10
C THR A 383 18.49 -16.50 -1.81
N ALA A 384 19.20 -17.04 -0.81
CA ALA A 384 19.06 -18.44 -0.40
C ALA A 384 17.64 -18.74 0.08
N SER A 385 17.00 -17.83 0.84
CA SER A 385 15.61 -17.98 1.26
C SER A 385 14.66 -18.05 0.08
N ILE A 386 14.87 -17.22 -0.95
CA ILE A 386 14.10 -17.28 -2.21
C ILE A 386 14.29 -18.65 -2.85
N LEU A 387 15.53 -19.06 -3.13
CA LEU A 387 15.85 -20.29 -3.86
C LEU A 387 15.32 -21.57 -3.17
N ASN A 388 15.30 -21.59 -1.84
CA ASN A 388 14.82 -22.73 -1.07
C ASN A 388 13.29 -22.85 -0.99
N ASN A 389 12.54 -21.79 -1.33
CA ASN A 389 11.09 -21.72 -1.14
C ASN A 389 10.29 -21.56 -2.45
N ILE A 390 10.94 -21.76 -3.60
CA ILE A 390 10.36 -21.64 -4.94
C ILE A 390 9.23 -22.66 -5.16
N SER A 391 8.22 -22.23 -5.93
CA SER A 391 7.20 -23.06 -6.56
C SER A 391 7.07 -22.73 -8.05
N ASP A 392 6.33 -23.54 -8.80
CA ASP A 392 5.95 -23.30 -10.20
C ASP A 392 5.13 -22.01 -10.40
N ARG A 393 4.38 -21.58 -9.37
CA ARG A 393 3.56 -20.36 -9.37
C ARG A 393 4.26 -19.13 -8.79
N SER A 394 5.54 -19.24 -8.42
CA SER A 394 6.28 -18.11 -7.86
C SER A 394 6.59 -17.05 -8.93
N LEU A 395 6.48 -15.78 -8.52
CA LEU A 395 7.03 -14.63 -9.25
C LEU A 395 8.26 -14.12 -8.51
N ILE A 396 9.42 -14.14 -9.18
CA ILE A 396 10.69 -13.76 -8.59
C ILE A 396 11.17 -12.45 -9.21
N ILE A 397 11.56 -11.50 -8.36
CA ILE A 397 12.10 -10.21 -8.76
C ILE A 397 13.48 -10.08 -8.14
N LEU A 398 14.49 -10.02 -9.01
CA LEU A 398 15.89 -9.86 -8.62
C LEU A 398 16.39 -8.52 -9.18
N ASP A 399 16.80 -7.62 -8.29
CA ASP A 399 17.35 -6.31 -8.65
C ASP A 399 18.81 -6.25 -8.22
N GLU A 400 19.70 -6.29 -9.22
CA GLU A 400 21.12 -5.97 -9.09
C GLU A 400 21.90 -6.87 -8.09
N ILE A 401 21.62 -8.19 -8.14
CA ILE A 401 22.32 -9.20 -7.33
C ILE A 401 23.81 -9.29 -7.71
N GLY A 402 24.66 -9.51 -6.71
CA GLY A 402 26.10 -9.74 -6.83
C GLY A 402 26.93 -8.46 -6.69
N ARG A 403 26.32 -7.30 -6.40
CA ARG A 403 27.02 -6.01 -6.35
C ARG A 403 27.98 -5.83 -5.19
N GLY A 404 27.74 -6.49 -4.06
CA GLY A 404 28.53 -6.32 -2.84
C GLY A 404 29.88 -7.05 -2.82
N THR A 405 30.30 -7.67 -3.93
CA THR A 405 31.51 -8.50 -4.02
C THR A 405 32.35 -8.19 -5.27
N SER A 406 33.43 -8.94 -5.49
CA SER A 406 34.26 -8.83 -6.69
C SER A 406 33.42 -9.01 -7.95
N THR A 407 33.74 -8.27 -9.02
CA THR A 407 32.92 -8.26 -10.25
C THR A 407 32.73 -9.66 -10.84
N TYR A 408 33.78 -10.48 -10.88
CA TYR A 408 33.69 -11.83 -11.41
C TYR A 408 32.93 -12.79 -10.50
N ASP A 409 33.05 -12.65 -9.18
CA ASP A 409 32.26 -13.47 -8.25
C ASP A 409 30.78 -13.09 -8.34
N GLY A 410 30.48 -11.79 -8.41
CA GLY A 410 29.12 -11.27 -8.57
C GLY A 410 28.45 -11.74 -9.86
N ILE A 411 29.16 -11.66 -11.00
CA ILE A 411 28.69 -12.21 -12.28
C ILE A 411 28.46 -13.71 -12.16
N SER A 412 29.40 -14.45 -11.58
CA SER A 412 29.32 -15.92 -11.48
C SER A 412 28.14 -16.37 -10.63
N ILE A 413 27.89 -15.69 -9.51
CA ILE A 413 26.74 -15.96 -8.63
C ILE A 413 25.43 -15.62 -9.35
N ALA A 414 25.33 -14.43 -9.95
CA ALA A 414 24.13 -14.01 -10.68
C ALA A 414 23.81 -14.97 -11.84
N TRP A 415 24.83 -15.41 -12.56
CA TRP A 415 24.72 -16.41 -13.62
C TRP A 415 24.20 -17.75 -13.07
N ALA A 416 24.85 -18.28 -12.04
CA ALA A 416 24.46 -19.56 -11.43
C ALA A 416 23.04 -19.52 -10.86
N ILE A 417 22.59 -18.38 -10.33
CA ILE A 417 21.21 -18.18 -9.88
C ILE A 417 20.24 -18.25 -11.07
N ALA A 418 20.52 -17.55 -12.17
CA ALA A 418 19.65 -17.57 -13.35
C ALA A 418 19.55 -18.98 -13.95
N GLU A 419 20.66 -19.70 -14.02
CA GLU A 419 20.72 -21.11 -14.44
C GLU A 419 19.92 -22.01 -13.49
N PHE A 420 20.14 -21.89 -12.18
CA PHE A 420 19.40 -22.66 -11.17
C PHE A 420 17.88 -22.42 -11.27
N LEU A 421 17.45 -21.18 -11.49
CA LEU A 421 16.03 -20.84 -11.65
C LEU A 421 15.44 -21.42 -12.95
N HIS A 422 16.21 -21.41 -14.04
CA HIS A 422 15.78 -21.93 -15.34
C HIS A 422 15.58 -23.45 -15.31
N ASP A 423 16.52 -24.17 -14.68
CA ASP A 423 16.56 -25.64 -14.62
C ASP A 423 15.99 -26.21 -13.31
N HIS A 424 15.31 -25.40 -12.51
CA HIS A 424 14.86 -25.82 -11.19
C HIS A 424 13.91 -27.04 -11.28
N PRO A 425 14.20 -28.16 -10.60
CA PRO A 425 13.46 -29.41 -10.79
C PRO A 425 12.02 -29.37 -10.26
N LYS A 426 11.70 -28.45 -9.33
CA LYS A 426 10.38 -28.39 -8.68
C LYS A 426 9.39 -27.46 -9.38
N GLY A 427 9.82 -26.71 -10.39
CA GLY A 427 8.96 -25.78 -11.11
C GLY A 427 9.74 -24.69 -11.83
N LYS A 428 9.06 -23.99 -12.73
CA LYS A 428 9.65 -22.94 -13.58
C LYS A 428 9.13 -21.56 -13.14
N PRO A 429 9.69 -20.97 -12.08
CA PRO A 429 9.21 -19.69 -11.58
C PRO A 429 9.44 -18.58 -12.61
N LYS A 430 8.44 -17.72 -12.77
CA LYS A 430 8.55 -16.51 -13.60
C LYS A 430 9.51 -15.55 -12.95
N THR A 431 10.52 -15.08 -13.68
CA THR A 431 11.60 -14.26 -13.10
C THR A 431 11.85 -12.98 -13.89
N LEU A 432 11.85 -11.85 -13.19
CA LEU A 432 12.36 -10.58 -13.69
C LEU A 432 13.71 -10.31 -13.04
N PHE A 433 14.77 -10.30 -13.84
CA PHE A 433 16.13 -10.13 -13.35
C PHE A 433 16.75 -8.85 -13.91
N ALA A 434 16.69 -7.77 -13.15
CA ALA A 434 17.39 -6.54 -13.47
C ALA A 434 18.87 -6.65 -13.08
N THR A 435 19.77 -6.37 -14.02
CA THR A 435 21.22 -6.43 -13.78
C THR A 435 21.98 -5.30 -14.47
N HIS A 436 23.20 -5.09 -14.01
CA HIS A 436 24.20 -4.22 -14.64
C HIS A 436 25.30 -5.03 -15.34
N TYR A 437 25.33 -6.35 -15.15
CA TYR A 437 26.24 -7.25 -15.80
C TYR A 437 25.73 -7.56 -17.21
N HIS A 438 26.38 -6.98 -18.21
CA HIS A 438 26.07 -7.23 -19.62
C HIS A 438 26.51 -8.63 -20.07
N GLU A 439 27.41 -9.26 -19.32
CA GLU A 439 27.87 -10.63 -19.49
C GLU A 439 26.70 -11.64 -19.40
N LEU A 440 25.68 -11.33 -18.59
CA LEU A 440 24.48 -12.17 -18.45
C LEU A 440 23.65 -12.22 -19.75
N ASN A 441 23.87 -11.31 -20.71
CA ASN A 441 23.20 -11.39 -22.01
C ASN A 441 23.53 -12.69 -22.77
N GLU A 442 24.68 -13.32 -22.48
CA GLU A 442 25.05 -14.60 -23.11
C GLU A 442 24.16 -15.77 -22.66
N LEU A 443 23.36 -15.62 -21.60
CA LEU A 443 22.43 -16.64 -21.12
C LEU A 443 21.33 -16.96 -22.14
N GLU A 444 20.82 -15.96 -22.86
CA GLU A 444 19.77 -16.14 -23.90
C GLU A 444 20.23 -17.07 -25.03
N LYS A 445 21.54 -17.14 -25.30
CA LYS A 445 22.10 -18.06 -26.33
C LYS A 445 22.19 -19.50 -25.85
N LYS A 446 22.18 -19.74 -24.54
CA LYS A 446 22.37 -21.06 -23.92
C LYS A 446 21.07 -21.66 -23.40
N PHE A 447 20.11 -20.83 -23.03
CA PHE A 447 18.87 -21.23 -22.38
C PHE A 447 17.67 -20.67 -23.13
N ASP A 448 16.85 -21.57 -23.67
CA ASP A 448 15.75 -21.19 -24.59
C ASP A 448 14.71 -20.26 -23.96
N ARG A 449 14.47 -20.39 -22.64
CA ARG A 449 13.46 -19.62 -21.89
C ARG A 449 13.99 -18.34 -21.26
N ILE A 450 15.24 -17.98 -21.50
CA ILE A 450 15.84 -16.72 -21.04
C ILE A 450 15.84 -15.74 -22.20
N LYS A 451 15.23 -14.56 -22.02
CA LYS A 451 15.19 -13.51 -23.04
C LYS A 451 15.77 -12.21 -22.52
N ASN A 452 16.57 -11.55 -23.35
CA ASN A 452 17.22 -10.29 -22.98
C ASN A 452 16.37 -9.10 -23.36
N TYR A 453 16.36 -8.10 -22.49
CA TYR A 453 15.76 -6.80 -22.73
C TYR A 453 16.69 -5.71 -22.22
N ASN A 454 16.61 -4.56 -22.87
CA ASN A 454 17.30 -3.35 -22.44
C ASN A 454 16.32 -2.19 -22.34
N VAL A 455 16.66 -1.22 -21.49
CA VAL A 455 15.92 0.03 -21.45
C VAL A 455 16.53 1.01 -22.45
N SER A 456 15.71 1.45 -23.40
CA SER A 456 16.11 2.35 -24.48
C SER A 456 16.59 3.72 -23.96
N VAL A 457 17.65 4.19 -24.59
CA VAL A 457 18.28 5.48 -24.34
C VAL A 457 18.43 6.18 -25.69
N LYS A 458 18.16 7.49 -25.72
CA LYS A 458 18.47 8.32 -26.88
C LYS A 458 19.45 9.42 -26.49
N GLU A 459 20.50 9.58 -27.29
CA GLU A 459 21.42 10.72 -27.17
C GLU A 459 20.96 11.85 -28.11
N MET A 460 20.77 13.04 -27.56
CA MET A 460 20.44 14.25 -28.32
C MET A 460 21.22 15.43 -27.73
N ASP A 461 21.91 16.21 -28.56
CA ASP A 461 22.63 17.43 -28.16
C ASP A 461 23.55 17.27 -26.94
N ASN A 462 24.36 16.19 -26.91
CA ASN A 462 25.24 15.86 -25.78
C ASN A 462 24.50 15.57 -24.45
N LYS A 463 23.17 15.39 -24.48
CA LYS A 463 22.33 14.99 -23.35
C LYS A 463 21.74 13.60 -23.61
N MET A 464 21.77 12.77 -22.59
CA MET A 464 21.18 11.43 -22.62
C MET A 464 19.73 11.51 -22.12
N ILE A 465 18.79 11.15 -22.96
CA ILE A 465 17.36 11.09 -22.64
C ILE A 465 17.00 9.63 -22.42
N PHE A 466 16.60 9.29 -21.19
CA PHE A 466 16.07 7.97 -20.87
C PHE A 466 14.64 7.88 -21.39
N LEU A 467 14.43 7.09 -22.45
CA LEU A 467 13.09 6.89 -23.02
C LEU A 467 12.22 6.00 -22.12
N ARG A 468 12.84 5.25 -21.19
CA ARG A 468 12.17 4.36 -20.22
C ARG A 468 11.27 3.29 -20.87
N LYS A 469 11.47 3.03 -22.17
CA LYS A 469 10.80 1.96 -22.92
C LYS A 469 11.71 0.75 -23.02
N LEU A 470 11.21 -0.43 -22.67
CA LEU A 470 11.90 -1.70 -22.85
C LEU A 470 11.92 -2.10 -24.31
N GLN A 471 13.07 -2.60 -24.76
CA GLN A 471 13.28 -3.15 -26.09
C GLN A 471 13.94 -4.53 -25.97
N PRO A 472 13.59 -5.49 -26.85
CA PRO A 472 14.28 -6.77 -26.92
C PRO A 472 15.78 -6.61 -27.20
N GLY A 473 16.59 -7.54 -26.68
CA GLY A 473 18.03 -7.59 -26.82
C GLY A 473 18.79 -7.02 -25.62
N GLY A 474 20.04 -7.43 -25.45
CA GLY A 474 20.92 -6.95 -24.38
C GLY A 474 21.65 -5.66 -24.76
N SER A 475 21.96 -4.81 -23.76
CA SER A 475 22.88 -3.67 -23.96
C SER A 475 24.33 -4.15 -23.97
N GLN A 476 25.12 -3.71 -24.96
CA GLN A 476 26.55 -4.02 -25.07
C GLN A 476 27.47 -2.99 -24.42
N HIS A 477 26.98 -1.77 -24.13
CA HIS A 477 27.81 -0.67 -23.62
C HIS A 477 27.38 -0.21 -22.23
N SER A 478 28.37 0.08 -21.40
CA SER A 478 28.19 0.70 -20.09
C SER A 478 28.20 2.21 -20.23
N PHE A 479 27.07 2.86 -19.94
CA PHE A 479 26.93 4.31 -20.01
C PHE A 479 27.50 5.06 -18.79
N GLY A 480 28.25 4.39 -17.91
CA GLY A 480 28.72 4.95 -16.64
C GLY A 480 29.57 6.22 -16.81
N ILE A 481 30.48 6.23 -17.79
CA ILE A 481 31.34 7.40 -18.08
C ILE A 481 30.52 8.56 -18.67
N HIS A 482 29.48 8.26 -19.43
CA HIS A 482 28.55 9.27 -19.96
C HIS A 482 27.69 9.89 -18.85
N VAL A 483 27.23 9.07 -17.88
CA VAL A 483 26.54 9.55 -16.67
C VAL A 483 27.48 10.43 -15.82
N ALA A 484 28.74 10.05 -15.68
CA ALA A 484 29.76 10.87 -15.00
C ALA A 484 29.92 12.25 -15.66
N LYS A 485 29.99 12.32 -16.99
CA LYS A 485 30.02 13.58 -17.75
C LYS A 485 28.79 14.46 -17.47
N MET A 486 27.60 13.86 -17.42
CA MET A 486 26.35 14.58 -17.09
C MET A 486 26.27 15.05 -15.65
N ALA A 487 26.88 14.31 -14.71
CA ALA A 487 26.99 14.72 -13.31
C ALA A 487 27.96 15.90 -13.10
N GLY A 488 28.62 16.39 -14.17
CA GLY A 488 29.55 17.51 -14.12
C GLY A 488 30.98 17.12 -13.78
N ILE A 489 31.35 15.85 -13.91
CA ILE A 489 32.74 15.42 -13.70
C ILE A 489 33.64 16.09 -14.76
N PRO A 490 34.81 16.65 -14.37
CA PRO A 490 35.68 17.38 -15.29
C PRO A 490 36.04 16.58 -16.55
N SER A 491 36.04 17.25 -17.70
CA SER A 491 36.32 16.62 -19.01
C SER A 491 37.64 15.85 -19.04
N SER A 492 38.67 16.34 -18.35
CA SER A 492 39.97 15.65 -18.24
C SER A 492 39.86 14.27 -17.57
N VAL A 493 39.01 14.13 -16.55
CA VAL A 493 38.75 12.86 -15.86
C VAL A 493 37.91 11.93 -16.75
N VAL A 494 36.91 12.48 -17.46
CA VAL A 494 36.06 11.70 -18.39
C VAL A 494 36.90 11.15 -19.55
N ILE A 495 37.79 11.96 -20.13
CA ILE A 495 38.71 11.53 -21.20
C ILE A 495 39.61 10.40 -20.68
N ARG A 496 40.24 10.61 -19.51
CA ARG A 496 41.11 9.59 -18.91
C ARG A 496 40.37 8.29 -18.58
N ALA A 497 39.14 8.38 -18.09
CA ALA A 497 38.31 7.22 -17.79
C ALA A 497 37.99 6.41 -19.06
N ASN A 498 37.73 7.08 -20.20
CA ASN A 498 37.51 6.39 -21.47
C ASN A 498 38.77 5.69 -21.98
N GLU A 499 39.96 6.33 -21.87
CA GLU A 499 41.23 5.67 -22.22
C GLU A 499 41.44 4.39 -21.42
N ILE A 500 41.22 4.45 -20.10
CA ILE A 500 41.36 3.30 -19.21
C ILE A 500 40.34 2.21 -19.55
N LEU A 501 39.10 2.58 -19.88
CA LEU A 501 38.07 1.62 -20.28
C LEU A 501 38.48 0.87 -21.56
N SER A 502 38.95 1.58 -22.58
CA SER A 502 39.44 0.98 -23.83
C SER A 502 40.59 -0.01 -23.57
N GLU A 503 41.56 0.36 -22.71
CA GLU A 503 42.65 -0.56 -22.34
C GLU A 503 42.16 -1.83 -21.63
N LEU A 504 41.13 -1.71 -20.78
CA LEU A 504 40.54 -2.84 -20.05
C LEU A 504 39.74 -3.75 -20.98
N GLU A 505 38.99 -3.19 -21.92
CA GLU A 505 38.25 -3.94 -22.94
C GLU A 505 39.20 -4.70 -23.87
N GLU A 506 40.26 -4.05 -24.37
CA GLU A 506 41.29 -4.70 -25.18
C GLU A 506 41.99 -5.85 -24.45
N LYS A 507 42.37 -5.65 -23.17
CA LYS A 507 42.99 -6.71 -22.35
C LYS A 507 42.02 -7.89 -22.12
N THR A 508 40.72 -7.63 -22.02
CA THR A 508 39.70 -8.65 -21.83
C THR A 508 39.44 -9.45 -23.10
N ILE A 509 39.39 -8.78 -24.26
CA ILE A 509 39.32 -9.42 -25.59
C ILE A 509 40.57 -10.26 -25.85
N ALA A 510 41.76 -9.74 -25.56
CA ALA A 510 43.02 -10.47 -25.71
C ALA A 510 43.13 -11.70 -24.77
N ARG A 511 42.59 -11.62 -23.54
CA ARG A 511 42.47 -12.77 -22.63
C ARG A 511 41.46 -13.80 -23.12
N ASN A 512 40.32 -13.38 -23.65
CA ASN A 512 39.29 -14.28 -24.18
C ASN A 512 39.73 -14.99 -25.46
N LEU A 513 40.52 -14.33 -26.30
CA LEU A 513 41.19 -14.97 -27.45
C LEU A 513 42.22 -16.01 -26.98
N LYS A 514 43.05 -15.70 -25.98
CA LYS A 514 44.01 -16.66 -25.41
C LYS A 514 43.36 -17.82 -24.64
N SER A 515 42.19 -17.61 -24.02
CA SER A 515 41.48 -18.66 -23.27
C SER A 515 40.65 -19.58 -24.19
N LYS A 516 40.07 -19.08 -25.29
CA LYS A 516 39.47 -19.90 -26.35
C LYS A 516 40.49 -20.82 -27.03
N ILE A 517 41.74 -20.37 -27.17
CA ILE A 517 42.84 -21.19 -27.69
C ILE A 517 43.26 -22.32 -26.71
N ARG A 518 42.95 -22.19 -25.41
CA ARG A 518 43.34 -23.17 -24.36
C ARG A 518 42.24 -24.12 -23.89
N LYS A 519 40.97 -23.94 -24.29
CA LYS A 519 39.82 -24.76 -23.85
C LYS A 519 39.07 -25.43 -25.01
N LEU A 520 39.78 -26.07 -25.93
CA LEU A 520 39.18 -27.03 -26.87
C LEU A 520 39.52 -28.45 -26.41
N PRO A 521 38.52 -29.30 -26.11
CA PRO A 521 38.77 -30.71 -25.85
C PRO A 521 39.22 -31.39 -27.15
N VAL A 522 40.33 -32.10 -27.05
CA VAL A 522 40.89 -32.96 -28.11
C VAL A 522 40.03 -34.23 -28.18
N ARG A 523 38.99 -34.22 -29.01
CA ARG A 523 38.43 -35.42 -29.67
C ARG A 523 37.30 -34.99 -30.62
N ASP A 524 37.39 -35.48 -31.84
CA ASP A 524 36.42 -35.35 -32.94
C ASP A 524 36.33 -33.99 -33.65
N MET A 525 37.44 -33.60 -34.29
CA MET A 525 37.37 -32.79 -35.52
C MET A 525 38.52 -33.19 -36.46
N GLN A 526 38.53 -34.47 -36.84
CA GLN A 526 39.28 -34.95 -37.99
C GLN A 526 38.31 -34.92 -39.18
N LEU A 527 38.73 -34.25 -40.25
CA LEU A 527 38.05 -34.03 -41.55
C LEU A 527 37.24 -32.71 -41.64
N SER A 528 37.95 -31.61 -41.95
CA SER A 528 37.61 -30.70 -43.09
C SER A 528 38.15 -29.25 -42.98
N ILE A 529 38.99 -28.85 -42.01
CA ILE A 529 39.44 -27.43 -41.89
C ILE A 529 40.97 -27.22 -41.75
N PHE A 530 41.77 -28.29 -41.75
CA PHE A 530 43.23 -28.19 -41.96
C PHE A 530 43.60 -28.78 -43.32
N THR A 531 43.37 -28.02 -44.38
CA THR A 531 44.34 -28.00 -45.47
C THR A 531 45.23 -26.80 -45.19
N ASP A 532 46.47 -27.06 -44.79
CA ASP A 532 47.53 -26.06 -44.82
C ASP A 532 47.43 -25.36 -46.18
N ASP A 533 47.22 -24.04 -46.16
CA ASP A 533 47.30 -23.26 -47.38
C ASP A 533 48.72 -23.49 -47.94
N PRO A 534 48.89 -24.15 -49.10
CA PRO A 534 50.21 -24.59 -49.57
C PRO A 534 51.20 -23.43 -49.70
N GLU A 535 50.69 -22.20 -49.84
CA GLU A 535 51.46 -20.98 -49.87
C GLU A 535 52.00 -20.58 -48.50
N ILE A 536 51.23 -20.74 -47.42
CA ILE A 536 51.68 -20.45 -46.05
C ILE A 536 52.74 -21.46 -45.61
N ALA A 537 52.60 -22.73 -46.01
CA ALA A 537 53.60 -23.76 -45.74
C ALA A 537 54.94 -23.44 -46.43
N ARG A 538 54.91 -23.02 -47.71
CA ARG A 538 56.11 -22.59 -48.45
C ARG A 538 56.76 -21.35 -47.86
N LEU A 539 55.96 -20.38 -47.42
CA LEU A 539 56.47 -19.15 -46.81
C LEU A 539 57.17 -19.43 -45.48
N LYS A 540 56.62 -20.36 -44.70
CA LYS A 540 57.19 -20.80 -43.42
C LYS A 540 58.50 -21.55 -43.61
N GLU A 541 58.55 -22.48 -44.58
CA GLU A 541 59.77 -23.21 -44.93
C GLU A 541 60.88 -22.28 -45.45
N TRP A 542 60.51 -21.25 -46.21
CA TRP A 542 61.47 -20.23 -46.65
C TRP A 542 62.02 -19.41 -45.47
N MET A 543 61.16 -18.96 -44.55
CA MET A 543 61.58 -18.19 -43.38
C MET A 543 62.48 -18.99 -42.44
N GLU A 544 62.26 -20.31 -42.32
CA GLU A 544 63.11 -21.19 -41.50
C GLU A 544 64.49 -21.41 -42.13
N ASN A 545 64.61 -21.31 -43.46
CA ASN A 545 65.87 -21.54 -44.19
C ASN A 545 66.71 -20.28 -44.43
N VAL A 546 66.23 -19.08 -44.07
CA VAL A 546 66.96 -17.82 -44.25
C VAL A 546 67.52 -17.34 -42.91
N ASP A 547 68.84 -17.37 -42.75
CA ASP A 547 69.52 -16.74 -41.61
C ASP A 547 69.86 -15.27 -41.93
N PRO A 548 69.19 -14.29 -41.30
CA PRO A 548 69.41 -12.87 -41.58
C PRO A 548 70.83 -12.38 -41.24
N ASN A 549 71.53 -13.06 -40.34
CA ASN A 549 72.86 -12.62 -39.87
C ASN A 549 73.98 -12.98 -40.85
N THR A 550 73.67 -13.78 -41.87
CA THR A 550 74.64 -14.24 -42.89
C THR A 550 74.49 -13.50 -44.22
N LEU A 551 73.47 -12.65 -44.37
CA LEU A 551 73.17 -11.95 -45.60
C LEU A 551 73.75 -10.54 -45.62
N THR A 552 74.33 -10.14 -46.75
CA THR A 552 74.64 -8.74 -46.99
C THR A 552 73.35 -7.94 -47.24
N PRO A 553 73.32 -6.62 -46.99
CA PRO A 553 72.11 -5.81 -47.15
C PRO A 553 71.47 -5.89 -48.54
N ILE A 554 72.28 -6.09 -49.59
CA ILE A 554 71.80 -6.24 -50.97
C ILE A 554 71.12 -7.59 -51.16
N GLU A 555 71.69 -8.67 -50.62
CA GLU A 555 71.12 -10.03 -50.72
C GLU A 555 69.80 -10.15 -49.94
N ALA A 556 69.69 -9.48 -48.79
CA ALA A 556 68.46 -9.42 -48.02
C ALA A 556 67.33 -8.70 -48.79
N LEU A 557 67.64 -7.59 -49.47
CA LEU A 557 66.71 -6.88 -50.33
C LEU A 557 66.29 -7.70 -51.55
N MET A 558 67.23 -8.43 -52.17
CA MET A 558 66.92 -9.32 -53.30
C MET A 558 66.01 -10.48 -52.87
N LYS A 559 66.28 -11.11 -51.73
CA LYS A 559 65.44 -12.18 -51.17
C LYS A 559 64.02 -11.70 -50.82
N LEU A 560 63.88 -10.50 -50.27
CA LEU A 560 62.58 -9.87 -50.02
C LEU A 560 61.81 -9.53 -51.31
N HIS A 561 62.52 -9.10 -52.36
CA HIS A 561 61.90 -8.87 -53.67
C HIS A 561 61.39 -10.18 -54.27
N GLU A 562 62.15 -11.26 -54.18
CA GLU A 562 61.78 -12.58 -54.70
C GLU A 562 60.51 -13.12 -54.01
N MET A 563 60.41 -12.94 -52.69
CA MET A 563 59.20 -13.25 -51.91
C MET A 563 57.99 -12.45 -52.38
N LYS A 564 58.17 -11.15 -52.66
CA LYS A 564 57.09 -10.27 -53.15
C LYS A 564 56.63 -10.62 -54.57
N GLU A 565 57.53 -11.13 -55.40
CA GLU A 565 57.23 -11.66 -56.74
C GLU A 565 56.42 -12.96 -56.66
N GLN A 566 56.80 -13.89 -55.78
CA GLN A 566 56.08 -15.15 -55.57
C GLN A 566 54.65 -14.93 -55.07
N LEU A 567 54.42 -13.94 -54.21
CA LEU A 567 53.08 -13.55 -53.74
C LEU A 567 52.26 -12.76 -54.78
N LYS A 568 52.89 -12.24 -55.84
CA LYS A 568 52.23 -11.44 -56.89
C LYS A 568 51.84 -12.22 -58.14
N LYS A 569 52.41 -13.40 -58.38
CA LYS A 569 52.01 -14.28 -59.49
C LYS A 569 50.64 -14.90 -59.18
N LYS A 570 49.58 -14.15 -59.51
CA LYS A 570 48.25 -14.68 -59.80
C LYS A 570 48.07 -14.81 -61.30
#